data_AF-A0AAN9EQD1-F1
#
_entry.id   AF-A0AAN9EQD1-F1
#
_cell.length_a   1.000
_cell.length_b   1.000
_cell.length_c   1.000
_cell.angle_alpha   90.00
_cell.angle_beta   90.00
_cell.angle_gamma   90.00
#
_symmetry.space_group_name_H-M   'P 1'
#
loop_
_entity.id
_entity.type
_entity.pdbx_description
1 polymer ?
#
loop_
_entity_poly.entity_id
_entity_poly.type
_entity_poly.pdbx_seq_one_letter_code
_entity_poly.pdbx_strand_id
1 'polypeptide(L)'
;MVEMHEMFPGRRFDRYHELGQYAFGEKLGLYIVVPQQLVVEIGINIVYMITGGTSLQKFHDTVCNNCKNIKLTYFILIYASIHFVLSHLPSFNSIYGLSLAASVMSFSYSTIAWVASVHKGVQENVQYGYKDKTASGTLFDFFSALGTVAFAYGGHNVVLEIQATIPSTPERPSKGFMWRGVVVAYIIVALCYFPVAIICYWMYGNTVGENILVSLKKPKWLIAMANMFVVVHVIGGYQLYAMPVFDMIETVMVRKMNFRPSKILRFVVRNVYVGLHRSWRTFNDFNMYWRTEENH
;
A
#
# COMPACT_ATOMS: atom_id res chain seq x y z
N MET A 1 16.89 -8.86 -7.39
CA MET A 1 16.05 -8.21 -8.42
C MET A 1 16.75 -7.08 -9.14
N VAL A 2 17.36 -6.11 -8.46
CA VAL A 2 18.03 -4.97 -9.11
C VAL A 2 19.07 -5.40 -10.17
N GLU A 3 19.89 -6.40 -9.85
CA GLU A 3 20.87 -6.97 -10.81
C GLU A 3 20.21 -7.72 -11.97
N MET A 4 18.97 -8.19 -11.79
CA MET A 4 18.28 -9.01 -12.78
C MET A 4 17.65 -8.18 -13.91
N HIS A 5 17.49 -6.87 -13.72
CA HIS A 5 17.00 -5.95 -14.76
C HIS A 5 17.90 -5.94 -16.00
N GLU A 6 19.21 -6.08 -15.81
CA GLU A 6 20.25 -5.95 -16.85
C GLU A 6 21.25 -7.11 -16.75
N MET A 7 20.72 -8.34 -16.61
CA MET A 7 21.55 -9.54 -16.44
C MET A 7 22.36 -9.88 -17.70
N PHE A 8 21.86 -9.52 -18.89
CA PHE A 8 22.51 -9.80 -20.17
C PHE A 8 22.83 -8.50 -20.92
N PRO A 9 24.00 -8.40 -21.59
CA PRO A 9 24.31 -7.27 -22.43
C PRO A 9 23.23 -7.06 -23.50
N GLY A 10 22.66 -5.85 -23.57
CA GLY A 10 21.67 -5.47 -24.58
C GLY A 10 20.22 -5.92 -24.31
N ARG A 11 19.93 -6.63 -23.22
CA ARG A 11 18.55 -7.00 -22.83
C ARG A 11 18.18 -6.42 -21.47
N ARG A 12 17.07 -5.67 -21.43
CA ARG A 12 16.47 -5.16 -20.19
C ARG A 12 15.18 -5.93 -19.89
N PHE A 13 15.00 -6.34 -18.65
CA PHE A 13 13.75 -6.90 -18.14
C PHE A 13 13.01 -5.79 -17.40
N ASP A 14 12.11 -5.11 -18.10
CA ASP A 14 11.46 -3.90 -17.59
C ASP A 14 10.19 -4.23 -16.77
N ARG A 15 9.70 -5.46 -16.88
CA ARG A 15 8.51 -5.94 -16.17
C ARG A 15 8.79 -7.19 -15.35
N TYR A 16 8.11 -7.30 -14.21
CA TYR A 16 8.28 -8.45 -13.31
C TYR A 16 7.92 -9.79 -13.97
N HIS A 17 6.88 -9.84 -14.81
CA HIS A 17 6.49 -11.05 -15.53
C HIS A 17 7.50 -11.48 -16.60
N GLU A 18 8.28 -10.57 -17.19
CA GLU A 18 9.32 -10.94 -18.17
C GLU A 18 10.45 -11.75 -17.53
N LEU A 19 10.78 -11.43 -16.28
CA LEU A 19 11.70 -12.21 -15.46
C LEU A 19 11.13 -13.59 -15.13
N GLY A 20 9.84 -13.67 -14.84
CA GLY A 20 9.12 -14.94 -14.69
C GLY A 20 9.18 -15.81 -15.94
N GLN A 21 8.95 -15.21 -17.12
CA GLN A 21 9.04 -15.89 -18.41
C GLN A 21 10.46 -16.38 -18.71
N TYR A 22 11.48 -15.63 -18.30
CA TYR A 22 12.86 -16.06 -18.44
C TYR A 22 13.19 -17.25 -17.54
N ALA A 23 12.76 -17.21 -16.27
CA ALA A 23 13.08 -18.26 -15.30
C ALA A 23 12.29 -19.58 -15.52
N PHE A 24 11.01 -19.48 -15.88
CA PHE A 24 10.10 -20.63 -15.95
C PHE A 24 9.64 -20.97 -17.38
N GLY A 25 10.07 -20.20 -18.38
CA GLY A 25 9.65 -20.34 -19.78
C GLY A 25 8.46 -19.44 -20.16
N GLU A 26 8.31 -19.16 -21.45
CA GLU A 26 7.42 -18.10 -21.96
C GLU A 26 5.95 -18.23 -21.54
N LYS A 27 5.42 -19.46 -21.50
CA LYS A 27 4.03 -19.73 -21.11
C LYS A 27 3.90 -19.90 -19.61
N LEU A 28 4.68 -20.81 -19.03
CA LEU A 28 4.57 -21.17 -17.61
C LEU A 28 4.91 -19.99 -16.69
N GLY A 29 5.91 -19.18 -17.05
CA GLY A 29 6.26 -17.97 -16.31
C GLY A 29 5.11 -16.95 -16.26
N LEU A 30 4.38 -16.76 -17.37
CA LEU A 30 3.19 -15.90 -17.36
C LEU A 30 2.09 -16.46 -16.45
N TYR A 31 1.78 -17.75 -16.57
CA TYR A 31 0.69 -18.38 -15.80
C TYR A 31 0.96 -18.40 -14.30
N ILE A 32 2.22 -18.46 -13.86
CA ILE A 32 2.57 -18.43 -12.44
C ILE A 32 2.66 -17.00 -11.92
N VAL A 33 3.40 -16.13 -12.60
CA VAL A 33 3.77 -14.81 -12.05
C VAL A 33 2.64 -13.79 -12.18
N VAL A 34 1.95 -13.75 -13.32
CA VAL A 34 0.93 -12.71 -13.57
C VAL A 34 -0.23 -12.78 -12.58
N PRO A 35 -0.83 -13.94 -12.26
CA PRO A 35 -1.91 -13.99 -11.28
C PRO A 35 -1.47 -13.54 -9.89
N GLN A 36 -0.27 -13.95 -9.45
CA GLN A 36 0.28 -13.55 -8.15
C GLN A 36 0.54 -12.04 -8.09
N GLN A 37 1.16 -11.49 -9.14
CA GLN A 37 1.42 -10.06 -9.26
C GLN A 37 0.12 -9.25 -9.22
N LEU A 38 -0.91 -9.65 -9.98
CA LEU A 38 -2.21 -8.99 -10.00
C LEU A 38 -2.93 -9.07 -8.65
N VAL A 39 -2.89 -10.22 -7.98
CA VAL A 39 -3.49 -10.38 -6.64
C VAL A 39 -2.85 -9.42 -5.65
N VAL A 40 -1.52 -9.29 -5.67
CA VAL A 40 -0.79 -8.37 -4.79
C VAL A 40 -1.11 -6.90 -5.13
N GLU A 41 -1.04 -6.50 -6.39
CA GLU A 41 -1.26 -5.10 -6.82
C GLU A 41 -2.71 -4.65 -6.58
N ILE A 42 -3.69 -5.47 -6.98
CA ILE A 42 -5.11 -5.19 -6.75
C ILE A 42 -5.44 -5.23 -5.25
N GLY A 43 -4.91 -6.22 -4.53
CA GLY A 43 -5.09 -6.34 -3.09
C GLY A 43 -4.57 -5.12 -2.33
N ILE A 44 -3.36 -4.66 -2.64
CA ILE A 44 -2.78 -3.44 -2.05
C ILE A 44 -3.66 -2.22 -2.37
N ASN A 45 -4.12 -2.07 -3.62
CA ASN A 45 -4.97 -0.96 -4.01
C ASN A 45 -6.31 -0.94 -3.26
N ILE A 46 -6.90 -2.10 -2.97
CA ILE A 46 -8.11 -2.22 -2.13
C ILE A 46 -7.81 -1.82 -0.69
N VAL A 47 -6.73 -2.35 -0.09
CA VAL A 47 -6.31 -1.99 1.28
C VAL A 47 -6.09 -0.49 1.37
N TYR A 48 -5.40 0.11 0.41
CA TYR A 48 -5.16 1.54 0.35
C TYR A 48 -6.44 2.37 0.21
N MET A 49 -7.44 1.89 -0.55
CA MET A 49 -8.75 2.54 -0.63
C MET A 49 -9.46 2.55 0.73
N ILE A 50 -9.41 1.43 1.47
CA ILE A 50 -10.02 1.28 2.80
C ILE A 50 -9.25 2.11 3.84
N THR A 51 -7.92 2.07 3.84
CA THR A 51 -7.07 2.81 4.77
C THR A 51 -7.22 4.32 4.57
N GLY A 52 -7.23 4.79 3.33
CA GLY A 52 -7.44 6.21 3.01
C GLY A 52 -8.82 6.70 3.45
N GLY A 53 -9.88 5.94 3.14
CA GLY A 53 -11.25 6.25 3.57
C GLY A 53 -11.42 6.24 5.10
N THR A 54 -10.85 5.24 5.78
CA THR A 54 -10.86 5.15 7.25
C THR A 54 -10.13 6.33 7.88
N SER A 55 -8.98 6.72 7.33
CA SER A 55 -8.20 7.86 7.84
C SER A 55 -8.94 9.18 7.64
N LEU A 56 -9.63 9.37 6.50
CA LEU A 56 -10.52 10.53 6.29
C LEU A 56 -11.70 10.56 7.25
N GLN A 57 -12.34 9.42 7.52
CA GLN A 57 -13.40 9.32 8.51
C GLN A 57 -12.88 9.73 9.88
N LYS A 58 -11.72 9.21 10.31
CA LYS A 58 -11.11 9.56 11.59
C LYS A 58 -10.74 11.04 11.69
N PHE A 59 -10.24 11.64 10.61
CA PHE A 59 -10.02 13.07 10.56
C PHE A 59 -11.32 13.85 10.79
N HIS A 60 -12.38 13.52 10.06
CA HIS A 60 -13.69 14.14 10.19
C HIS A 60 -14.23 14.03 11.63
N ASP A 61 -14.21 12.83 12.21
CA ASP A 61 -14.74 12.58 13.56
C ASP A 61 -13.91 13.28 14.64
N THR A 62 -12.62 13.51 14.39
CA THR A 62 -11.73 14.21 15.33
C THR A 62 -11.92 15.73 15.29
N VAL A 63 -12.18 16.29 14.11
CA VAL A 63 -12.35 17.74 13.92
C VAL A 63 -13.78 18.19 14.20
N CYS A 64 -14.78 17.38 13.86
CA CYS A 64 -16.19 17.73 14.05
C CYS A 64 -16.81 17.02 15.26
N ASN A 65 -16.94 17.74 16.38
CA ASN A 65 -17.50 17.18 17.62
C ASN A 65 -19.02 16.90 17.58
N ASN A 66 -19.77 17.52 16.67
CA ASN A 66 -21.25 17.45 16.60
C ASN A 66 -21.78 17.03 15.20
N CYS A 67 -20.95 16.41 14.37
CA CYS A 67 -21.39 15.96 13.05
C CYS A 67 -22.21 14.67 13.12
N LYS A 68 -23.11 14.48 12.15
CA LYS A 68 -23.80 13.20 11.97
C LYS A 68 -22.75 12.11 11.68
N ASN A 69 -22.98 10.92 12.24
CA ASN A 69 -22.18 9.74 11.90
C ASN A 69 -22.39 9.38 10.43
N ILE A 70 -21.39 9.67 9.61
CA ILE A 70 -21.36 9.32 8.19
C ILE A 70 -20.74 7.92 8.08
N LYS A 71 -21.40 7.03 7.33
CA LYS A 71 -20.88 5.68 7.09
C LYS A 71 -19.51 5.74 6.40
N LEU A 72 -18.58 4.86 6.80
CA LEU A 72 -17.24 4.72 6.21
C LEU A 72 -17.28 4.64 4.67
N THR A 73 -18.36 4.08 4.11
CA THR A 73 -18.63 4.03 2.67
C THR A 73 -18.49 5.36 1.97
N TYR A 74 -19.05 6.42 2.54
CA TYR A 74 -19.01 7.73 1.89
C TYR A 74 -17.59 8.30 1.91
N PHE A 75 -16.82 8.09 2.98
CA PHE A 75 -15.42 8.51 3.03
C PHE A 75 -14.54 7.74 2.05
N ILE A 76 -14.78 6.43 1.87
CA ILE A 76 -14.11 5.64 0.84
C ILE A 76 -14.45 6.16 -0.56
N LEU A 77 -15.70 6.56 -0.82
CA LEU A 77 -16.10 7.13 -2.11
C LEU A 77 -15.47 8.51 -2.35
N ILE A 78 -15.40 9.36 -1.32
CA ILE A 78 -14.72 10.66 -1.39
C ILE A 78 -13.23 10.43 -1.69
N TYR A 79 -12.59 9.51 -0.99
CA TYR A 79 -11.19 9.15 -1.23
C TYR A 79 -10.97 8.62 -2.66
N ALA A 80 -11.85 7.73 -3.14
CA ALA A 80 -11.80 7.19 -4.49
C ALA A 80 -11.92 8.27 -5.57
N SER A 81 -12.68 9.35 -5.33
CA SER A 81 -12.82 10.46 -6.28
C SER A 81 -11.48 11.10 -6.66
N ILE A 82 -10.54 11.15 -5.70
CA ILE A 82 -9.17 11.64 -5.93
C ILE A 82 -8.43 10.72 -6.91
N HIS A 83 -8.59 9.40 -6.76
CA HIS A 83 -7.96 8.41 -7.62
C HIS A 83 -8.51 8.40 -9.04
N PHE A 84 -9.79 8.74 -9.24
CA PHE A 84 -10.31 8.96 -10.59
C PHE A 84 -9.52 10.05 -11.32
N VAL A 85 -9.25 11.19 -10.67
CA VAL A 85 -8.45 12.27 -11.29
C VAL A 85 -7.00 11.83 -11.49
N LEU A 86 -6.35 11.32 -10.44
CA LEU A 86 -4.93 11.00 -10.45
C LEU A 86 -4.58 9.78 -11.32
N SER A 87 -5.51 8.85 -11.56
CA SER A 87 -5.29 7.70 -12.44
C SER A 87 -5.00 8.11 -13.89
N HIS A 88 -5.35 9.32 -14.29
CA HIS A 88 -5.07 9.85 -15.63
C HIS A 88 -3.64 10.37 -15.79
N LEU A 89 -2.82 10.36 -14.74
CA LEU A 89 -1.40 10.71 -14.85
C LEU A 89 -0.68 9.73 -15.82
N PRO A 90 0.16 10.22 -16.73
CA PRO A 90 0.60 9.43 -17.88
C PRO A 90 1.71 8.40 -17.55
N SER A 91 2.51 8.60 -16.50
CA SER A 91 3.64 7.72 -16.18
C SER A 91 4.17 7.87 -14.74
N PHE A 92 5.03 6.94 -14.31
CA PHE A 92 5.80 7.02 -13.05
C PHE A 92 6.58 8.34 -12.90
N ASN A 93 7.17 8.83 -13.99
CA ASN A 93 7.88 10.13 -14.02
C ASN A 93 6.96 11.32 -13.76
N SER A 94 5.65 11.18 -13.97
CA SER A 94 4.68 12.23 -13.67
C SER A 94 4.21 12.22 -12.21
N ILE A 95 4.47 11.13 -11.48
CA ILE A 95 4.08 10.97 -10.08
C ILE A 95 5.26 11.09 -9.12
N TYR A 96 6.46 11.44 -9.58
CA TYR A 96 7.63 11.57 -8.69
C TYR A 96 7.38 12.53 -7.53
N GLY A 97 6.73 13.68 -7.80
CA GLY A 97 6.39 14.67 -6.78
C GLY A 97 5.34 14.14 -5.80
N LEU A 98 4.36 13.38 -6.30
CA LEU A 98 3.37 12.71 -5.46
C LEU A 98 4.01 11.62 -4.59
N SER A 99 4.95 10.86 -5.15
CA SER A 99 5.69 9.81 -4.45
C SER A 99 6.60 10.40 -3.36
N LEU A 100 7.27 11.52 -3.64
CA LEU A 100 8.07 12.26 -2.66
C LEU A 100 7.19 12.83 -1.54
N ALA A 101 6.06 13.45 -1.88
CA ALA A 101 5.11 13.90 -0.87
C ALA A 101 4.62 12.73 0.00
N ALA A 102 4.26 11.61 -0.63
CA ALA A 102 3.81 10.41 0.06
C ALA A 102 4.88 9.82 0.99
N SER A 103 6.16 9.84 0.61
CA SER A 103 7.25 9.34 1.46
C SER A 103 7.51 10.25 2.66
N VAL A 104 7.52 11.58 2.46
CA VAL A 104 7.66 12.56 3.55
C VAL A 104 6.50 12.45 4.54
N MET A 105 5.26 12.31 4.05
CA MET A 105 4.10 12.10 4.91
C MET A 105 4.19 10.78 5.68
N SER A 106 4.71 9.72 5.05
CA SER A 106 4.95 8.42 5.70
C SER A 106 5.89 8.55 6.90
N PHE A 107 7.04 9.15 6.67
CA PHE A 107 8.04 9.40 7.70
C PHE A 107 7.51 10.30 8.82
N SER A 108 6.69 11.29 8.46
CA SER A 108 6.10 12.22 9.42
C SER A 108 5.08 11.54 10.34
N TYR A 109 4.13 10.77 9.79
CA TYR A 109 3.12 10.10 10.63
C TYR A 109 3.71 8.97 11.47
N SER A 110 4.71 8.24 10.96
CA SER A 110 5.42 7.22 11.73
C SER A 110 6.17 7.85 12.91
N THR A 111 6.84 8.98 12.66
CA THR A 111 7.52 9.76 13.70
C THR A 111 6.54 10.24 14.77
N ILE A 112 5.41 10.81 14.35
CA ILE A 112 4.35 11.22 15.29
C ILE A 112 3.87 10.03 16.12
N ALA A 113 3.66 8.87 15.50
CA ALA A 113 3.13 7.69 16.20
C ALA A 113 4.04 7.25 17.36
N TRP A 114 5.35 7.09 17.14
CA TRP A 114 6.23 6.66 18.22
C TRP A 114 6.56 7.80 19.19
N VAL A 115 6.82 9.03 18.73
CA VAL A 115 7.13 10.18 19.61
C VAL A 115 5.98 10.48 20.55
N ALA A 116 4.74 10.55 20.02
CA ALA A 116 3.57 10.81 20.84
C ALA A 116 3.29 9.66 21.82
N SER A 117 3.63 8.42 21.45
CA SER A 117 3.54 7.28 22.35
C SER A 117 4.56 7.36 23.49
N VAL A 118 5.82 7.72 23.22
CA VAL A 118 6.83 7.98 24.26
C VAL A 118 6.36 9.07 25.20
N HIS A 119 5.87 10.19 24.66
CA HIS A 119 5.42 11.32 25.46
C HIS A 119 4.23 10.97 26.38
N LYS A 120 3.35 10.07 25.92
CA LYS A 120 2.23 9.57 26.72
C LYS A 120 2.68 8.63 27.84
N GLY A 121 3.83 7.99 27.67
CA GLY A 121 4.36 7.01 28.62
C GLY A 121 3.62 5.68 28.62
N VAL A 122 4.14 4.75 29.43
CA VAL A 122 3.59 3.42 29.60
C VAL A 122 2.18 3.52 30.17
N GLN A 123 1.21 2.89 29.50
CA GLN A 123 -0.18 2.95 29.95
C GLN A 123 -0.39 2.16 31.25
N GLU A 124 -1.30 2.65 32.10
CA GLU A 124 -1.69 1.96 33.34
C GLU A 124 -2.24 0.56 33.01
N ASN A 125 -1.79 -0.45 33.78
CA ASN A 125 -2.16 -1.86 33.60
C ASN A 125 -1.74 -2.50 32.26
N VAL A 126 -0.63 -2.05 31.67
CA VAL A 126 -0.08 -2.69 30.47
C VAL A 126 0.25 -4.16 30.72
N GLN A 127 -0.18 -5.03 29.81
CA GLN A 127 0.20 -6.44 29.81
C GLN A 127 1.02 -6.76 28.57
N TYR A 128 2.10 -7.50 28.76
CA TYR A 128 2.94 -8.02 27.69
C TYR A 128 2.69 -9.52 27.57
N GLY A 129 2.42 -9.98 26.36
CA GLY A 129 2.06 -11.37 26.08
C GLY A 129 1.02 -11.49 24.97
N TYR A 130 0.51 -12.71 24.79
CA TYR A 130 -0.48 -12.99 23.76
C TYR A 130 -1.82 -12.30 24.07
N LYS A 131 -2.42 -11.80 22.99
CA LYS A 131 -3.72 -11.13 23.00
C LYS A 131 -4.82 -12.16 23.26
N ASP A 132 -4.84 -13.22 22.46
CA ASP A 132 -5.67 -14.39 22.72
C ASP A 132 -5.08 -15.26 23.84
N LYS A 133 -5.94 -15.96 24.58
CA LYS A 133 -5.55 -16.89 25.65
C LYS A 133 -5.65 -18.36 25.23
N THR A 134 -6.23 -18.62 24.06
CA THR A 134 -6.35 -19.96 23.48
C THR A 134 -5.14 -20.29 22.61
N ALA A 135 -4.78 -21.57 22.54
CA ALA A 135 -3.68 -22.04 21.68
C ALA A 135 -3.98 -21.83 20.19
N SER A 136 -5.22 -22.06 19.76
CA SER A 136 -5.67 -21.82 18.38
C SER A 136 -5.64 -20.34 18.03
N GLY A 137 -6.18 -19.46 18.88
CA GLY A 137 -6.16 -18.03 18.65
C GLY A 137 -4.74 -17.47 18.58
N THR A 138 -3.86 -17.92 19.48
CA THR A 138 -2.44 -17.55 19.45
C THR A 138 -1.75 -17.97 18.14
N LEU A 139 -2.07 -19.15 17.62
CA LEU A 139 -1.53 -19.63 16.35
C LEU A 139 -2.02 -18.78 15.17
N PHE A 140 -3.32 -18.44 15.12
CA PHE A 140 -3.87 -17.57 14.09
C PHE A 140 -3.30 -16.15 14.16
N ASP A 141 -3.15 -15.59 15.37
CA ASP A 141 -2.51 -14.30 15.59
C ASP A 141 -1.05 -14.30 15.09
N PHE A 142 -0.32 -15.39 15.32
CA PHE A 142 1.05 -15.55 14.83
C PHE A 142 1.13 -15.53 13.29
N PHE A 143 0.29 -16.31 12.61
CA PHE A 143 0.24 -16.32 11.14
C PHE A 143 -0.24 -14.97 10.57
N SER A 144 -1.20 -14.32 11.23
CA SER A 144 -1.66 -12.98 10.89
C SER A 144 -0.54 -11.93 11.02
N ALA A 145 0.28 -12.02 12.08
CA ALA A 145 1.45 -11.17 12.28
C ALA A 145 2.52 -11.41 11.19
N LEU A 146 2.81 -12.67 10.85
CA LEU A 146 3.71 -13.00 9.73
C LEU A 146 3.21 -12.42 8.41
N GLY A 147 1.91 -12.55 8.13
CA GLY A 147 1.28 -11.95 6.95
C GLY A 147 1.40 -10.42 6.94
N THR A 148 1.22 -9.77 8.08
CA THR A 148 1.38 -8.32 8.25
C THR A 148 2.82 -7.89 7.98
N VAL A 149 3.81 -8.61 8.49
CA VAL A 149 5.24 -8.34 8.23
C VAL A 149 5.56 -8.53 6.75
N ALA A 150 5.12 -9.64 6.14
CA ALA A 150 5.33 -9.90 4.73
C ALA A 150 4.71 -8.80 3.84
N PHE A 151 3.50 -8.35 4.18
CA PHE A 151 2.84 -7.23 3.50
C PHE A 151 3.58 -5.90 3.68
N ALA A 152 4.08 -5.63 4.88
CA ALA A 152 4.80 -4.39 5.20
C ALA A 152 6.10 -4.23 4.39
N TYR A 153 6.80 -5.34 4.11
CA TYR A 153 7.99 -5.36 3.24
C TYR A 153 7.65 -5.66 1.76
N GLY A 154 6.42 -5.35 1.33
CA GLY A 154 6.01 -5.38 -0.07
C GLY A 154 6.71 -4.31 -0.94
N GLY A 155 6.53 -4.39 -2.27
CA GLY A 155 7.13 -3.45 -3.23
C GLY A 155 8.10 -4.10 -4.23
N HIS A 156 8.53 -5.32 -3.95
CA HIS A 156 9.34 -6.15 -4.83
C HIS A 156 8.77 -6.30 -6.26
N ASN A 157 7.44 -6.43 -6.36
CA ASN A 157 6.70 -6.63 -7.60
C ASN A 157 6.63 -5.39 -8.52
N VAL A 158 7.12 -4.23 -8.05
CA VAL A 158 7.16 -2.97 -8.82
C VAL A 158 8.58 -2.42 -8.97
N VAL A 159 9.59 -3.08 -8.40
CA VAL A 159 11.00 -2.64 -8.43
C VAL A 159 11.51 -2.52 -9.86
N LEU A 160 11.19 -3.49 -10.73
CA LEU A 160 11.70 -3.51 -12.10
C LEU A 160 11.04 -2.42 -12.94
N GLU A 161 9.74 -2.20 -12.72
CA GLU A 161 8.96 -1.15 -13.36
C GLU A 161 9.48 0.24 -12.95
N ILE A 162 9.91 0.41 -11.70
CA ILE A 162 10.60 1.64 -11.24
C ILE A 162 11.98 1.74 -11.88
N GLN A 163 12.78 0.67 -11.88
CA GLN A 163 14.13 0.67 -12.44
C GLN A 163 14.14 0.96 -13.95
N ALA A 164 13.10 0.53 -14.68
CA ALA A 164 12.90 0.83 -16.09
C ALA A 164 12.82 2.33 -16.39
N THR A 165 12.39 3.15 -15.41
CA THR A 165 12.30 4.62 -15.55
C THR A 165 13.66 5.32 -15.48
N ILE A 166 14.68 4.64 -14.93
CA ILE A 166 16.03 5.18 -14.79
C ILE A 166 16.75 5.03 -16.14
N PRO A 167 17.30 6.13 -16.71
CA PRO A 167 18.12 6.06 -17.91
C PRO A 167 19.29 5.10 -17.70
N SER A 168 19.51 4.21 -18.67
CA SER A 168 20.59 3.23 -18.64
C SER A 168 21.40 3.30 -19.91
N THR A 169 22.72 3.21 -19.78
CA THR A 169 23.67 3.12 -20.90
C THR A 169 24.68 2.02 -20.59
N PRO A 170 25.36 1.43 -21.59
CA PRO A 170 26.38 0.40 -21.34
C PRO A 170 27.49 0.86 -20.37
N GLU A 171 27.81 2.15 -20.36
CA GLU A 171 28.82 2.76 -19.49
C GLU A 171 28.28 3.12 -18.09
N ARG A 172 26.96 3.34 -17.97
CA ARG A 172 26.27 3.71 -16.72
C ARG A 172 24.99 2.90 -16.59
N PRO A 173 25.08 1.65 -16.09
CA PRO A 173 23.92 0.79 -15.95
C PRO A 173 22.99 1.28 -14.82
N SER A 174 21.68 1.12 -15.01
CA SER A 174 20.65 1.58 -14.06
C SER A 174 20.77 0.92 -12.68
N LYS A 175 21.32 -0.30 -12.63
CA LYS A 175 21.46 -1.12 -11.42
C LYS A 175 22.22 -0.44 -10.29
N GLY A 176 23.24 0.37 -10.60
CA GLY A 176 24.03 1.06 -9.56
C GLY A 176 23.23 2.12 -8.80
N PHE A 177 22.48 2.95 -9.54
CA PHE A 177 21.60 3.96 -8.94
C PHE A 177 20.42 3.30 -8.22
N MET A 178 19.82 2.28 -8.85
CA MET A 178 18.71 1.56 -8.27
C MET A 178 19.10 0.87 -6.95
N TRP A 179 20.28 0.24 -6.88
CA TRP A 179 20.75 -0.42 -5.67
C TRP A 179 20.91 0.57 -4.51
N ARG A 180 21.52 1.73 -4.76
CA ARG A 180 21.62 2.81 -3.76
C ARG A 180 20.24 3.27 -3.30
N GLY A 181 19.31 3.45 -4.23
CA GLY A 181 17.92 3.83 -3.92
C GLY A 181 17.22 2.80 -3.04
N VAL A 182 17.34 1.50 -3.38
CA VAL A 182 16.77 0.40 -2.60
C VAL A 182 17.38 0.35 -1.19
N VAL A 183 18.71 0.43 -1.05
CA VAL A 183 19.36 0.42 0.27
C VAL A 183 18.84 1.57 1.15
N VAL A 184 18.79 2.79 0.61
CA VAL A 184 18.27 3.96 1.34
C VAL A 184 16.79 3.76 1.70
N ALA A 185 15.98 3.23 0.79
CA ALA A 185 14.57 2.95 1.05
C ALA A 185 14.39 1.96 2.21
N TYR A 186 15.14 0.86 2.24
CA TYR A 186 15.08 -0.11 3.35
C TYR A 186 15.56 0.47 4.68
N ILE A 187 16.57 1.34 4.69
CA ILE A 187 16.99 2.06 5.89
C ILE A 187 15.85 2.94 6.41
N ILE A 188 15.19 3.71 5.53
CA ILE A 188 14.05 4.55 5.92
C ILE A 188 12.88 3.70 6.43
N VAL A 189 12.55 2.60 5.75
CA VAL A 189 11.51 1.65 6.19
C VAL A 189 11.84 1.12 7.58
N ALA A 190 13.08 0.72 7.84
CA ALA A 190 13.51 0.26 9.15
C ALA A 190 13.34 1.36 10.22
N LEU A 191 13.72 2.60 9.91
CA LEU A 191 13.54 3.75 10.81
C LEU A 191 12.07 4.10 11.05
N CYS A 192 11.16 3.79 10.12
CA CYS A 192 9.73 3.98 10.33
C CYS A 192 9.10 2.82 11.12
N TYR A 193 9.45 1.57 10.81
CA TYR A 193 8.75 0.40 11.34
C TYR A 193 9.27 -0.06 12.69
N PHE A 194 10.60 -0.15 12.89
CA PHE A 194 11.14 -0.66 14.15
C PHE A 194 10.81 0.23 15.35
N PRO A 195 10.99 1.57 15.29
CA PRO A 195 10.60 2.43 16.40
C PRO A 195 9.12 2.34 16.71
N VAL A 196 8.25 2.37 15.68
CA VAL A 196 6.80 2.24 15.89
C VAL A 196 6.45 0.89 16.51
N ALA A 197 6.99 -0.22 16.01
CA ALA A 197 6.69 -1.55 16.54
C ALA A 197 7.20 -1.71 17.99
N ILE A 198 8.46 -1.39 18.26
CA ILE A 198 9.11 -1.60 19.56
C ILE A 198 8.54 -0.65 20.61
N ILE A 199 8.56 0.66 20.33
CA ILE A 199 8.16 1.68 21.30
C ILE A 199 6.67 1.61 21.57
N CYS A 200 5.83 1.51 20.53
CA CYS A 200 4.39 1.49 20.76
C CYS A 200 3.95 0.19 21.45
N TYR A 201 4.54 -0.95 21.11
CA TYR A 201 4.28 -2.18 21.88
C TYR A 201 4.76 -2.05 23.32
N TRP A 202 5.91 -1.41 23.57
CA TRP A 202 6.34 -1.13 24.94
C TRP A 202 5.33 -0.25 25.69
N MET A 203 4.79 0.80 25.06
CA MET A 203 3.88 1.73 25.75
C MET A 203 2.47 1.16 25.98
N TYR A 204 1.95 0.36 25.04
CA TYR A 204 0.55 -0.12 25.05
C TYR A 204 0.39 -1.65 25.28
N GLY A 205 1.45 -2.44 25.15
CA GLY A 205 1.42 -3.89 25.30
C GLY A 205 0.43 -4.57 24.35
N ASN A 206 -0.24 -5.61 24.82
CA ASN A 206 -1.25 -6.35 24.08
C ASN A 206 -2.57 -5.60 23.85
N THR A 207 -2.72 -4.38 24.39
CA THR A 207 -3.88 -3.50 24.18
C THR A 207 -3.71 -2.51 23.02
N VAL A 208 -2.56 -2.58 22.31
CA VAL A 208 -2.32 -1.76 21.14
C VAL A 208 -3.42 -1.97 20.10
N GLY A 209 -4.00 -0.87 19.61
CA GLY A 209 -5.02 -0.93 18.57
C GLY A 209 -4.40 -1.25 17.20
N GLU A 210 -5.20 -1.79 16.28
CA GLU A 210 -4.75 -2.03 14.89
C GLU A 210 -4.21 -0.76 14.21
N ASN A 211 -4.76 0.40 14.58
CA ASN A 211 -4.21 1.70 14.21
C ASN A 211 -3.73 2.44 15.46
N ILE A 212 -2.41 2.56 15.59
CA ILE A 212 -1.75 3.20 16.72
C ILE A 212 -2.16 4.66 16.95
N LEU A 213 -2.55 5.37 15.88
CA LEU A 213 -2.99 6.77 15.99
C LEU A 213 -4.27 6.90 16.82
N VAL A 214 -5.09 5.84 16.90
CA VAL A 214 -6.29 5.80 17.75
C VAL A 214 -5.91 5.61 19.23
N SER A 215 -4.85 4.86 19.50
CA SER A 215 -4.35 4.63 20.86
C SER A 215 -3.83 5.91 21.53
N LEU A 216 -3.47 6.95 20.77
CA LEU A 216 -2.99 8.23 21.29
C LEU A 216 -4.07 8.99 22.10
N LYS A 217 -5.36 8.93 21.70
CA LYS A 217 -6.53 9.62 22.32
C LYS A 217 -6.46 11.16 22.42
N LYS A 218 -5.32 11.78 22.74
CA LYS A 218 -5.09 13.24 22.82
C LYS A 218 -3.64 13.61 22.41
N PRO A 219 -3.37 14.83 21.92
CA PRO A 219 -4.32 15.89 21.57
C PRO A 219 -4.99 15.66 20.20
N LYS A 220 -6.23 16.12 20.04
CA LYS A 220 -7.05 15.88 18.84
C LYS A 220 -6.42 16.39 17.54
N TRP A 221 -5.81 17.57 17.56
CA TRP A 221 -5.20 18.17 16.36
C TRP A 221 -4.07 17.31 15.77
N LEU A 222 -3.27 16.67 16.64
CA LEU A 222 -2.16 15.81 16.24
C LEU A 222 -2.66 14.53 15.58
N ILE A 223 -3.73 13.94 16.13
CA ILE A 223 -4.39 12.76 15.56
C ILE A 223 -5.00 13.10 14.19
N ALA A 224 -5.68 14.25 14.08
CA ALA A 224 -6.25 14.71 12.82
C ALA A 224 -5.15 14.91 11.75
N MET A 225 -4.05 15.58 12.11
CA MET A 225 -2.91 15.78 11.22
C MET A 225 -2.27 14.46 10.77
N ALA A 226 -2.02 13.53 11.71
CA ALA A 226 -1.43 12.24 11.39
C ALA A 226 -2.32 11.41 10.45
N ASN A 227 -3.65 11.43 10.64
CA ASN A 227 -4.57 10.78 9.71
C ASN A 227 -4.52 11.40 8.30
N MET A 228 -4.39 12.73 8.18
CA MET A 228 -4.22 13.37 6.88
C MET A 228 -2.88 13.03 6.21
N PHE A 229 -1.82 12.85 6.99
CA PHE A 229 -0.55 12.34 6.45
C PHE A 229 -0.70 10.92 5.91
N VAL A 230 -1.43 10.04 6.61
CA VAL A 230 -1.77 8.71 6.10
C VAL A 230 -2.56 8.80 4.79
N VAL A 231 -3.56 9.69 4.70
CA VAL A 231 -4.32 9.92 3.45
C VAL A 231 -3.39 10.27 2.30
N VAL A 232 -2.50 11.25 2.45
CA VAL A 232 -1.58 11.66 1.38
C VAL A 232 -0.57 10.56 1.03
N HIS A 233 -0.03 9.87 2.03
CA HIS A 233 0.88 8.74 1.83
C HIS A 233 0.26 7.64 0.97
N VAL A 234 -0.96 7.22 1.34
CA VAL A 234 -1.66 6.13 0.69
C VAL A 234 -2.15 6.53 -0.71
N ILE A 235 -2.38 7.83 -0.98
CA ILE A 235 -2.67 8.31 -2.34
C ILE A 235 -1.51 8.00 -3.29
N GLY A 236 -0.28 8.32 -2.89
CA GLY A 236 0.91 8.05 -3.68
C GLY A 236 1.16 6.56 -3.86
N GLY A 237 1.00 5.78 -2.78
CA GLY A 237 1.10 4.32 -2.82
C GLY A 237 0.14 3.69 -3.83
N TYR A 238 -1.13 4.08 -3.82
CA TYR A 238 -2.13 3.55 -4.76
C TYR A 238 -1.73 3.79 -6.22
N GLN A 239 -1.26 4.99 -6.55
CA GLN A 239 -0.85 5.28 -7.93
C GLN A 239 0.35 4.43 -8.36
N LEU A 240 1.27 4.15 -7.43
CA LEU A 240 2.45 3.34 -7.69
C LEU A 240 2.07 1.90 -8.08
N TYR A 241 1.12 1.29 -7.38
CA TYR A 241 0.64 -0.07 -7.67
C TYR A 241 -0.44 -0.16 -8.76
N ALA A 242 -1.19 0.92 -9.02
CA ALA A 242 -2.20 0.92 -10.08
C ALA A 242 -1.60 1.03 -11.49
N MET A 243 -0.46 1.72 -11.66
CA MET A 243 0.16 1.93 -12.97
C MET A 243 0.57 0.64 -13.70
N PRO A 244 1.23 -0.36 -13.06
CA PRO A 244 1.53 -1.63 -13.69
C PRO A 244 0.28 -2.39 -14.11
N VAL A 245 -0.77 -2.38 -13.28
CA VAL A 245 -2.05 -3.01 -13.62
C VAL A 245 -2.71 -2.35 -14.82
N PHE A 246 -2.70 -1.01 -14.89
CA PHE A 246 -3.20 -0.28 -16.05
C PHE A 246 -2.46 -0.67 -17.32
N ASP A 247 -1.13 -0.70 -17.28
CA ASP A 247 -0.30 -1.07 -18.42
C ASP A 247 -0.56 -2.51 -18.89
N MET A 248 -0.74 -3.44 -17.94
CA MET A 248 -1.04 -4.83 -18.24
C MET A 248 -2.41 -4.99 -18.92
N ILE A 249 -3.45 -4.34 -18.39
CA ILE A 249 -4.79 -4.36 -18.98
C ILE A 249 -4.79 -3.70 -20.37
N GLU A 250 -4.18 -2.52 -20.50
CA GLU A 250 -4.03 -1.82 -21.78
C GLU A 250 -3.31 -2.71 -22.81
N THR A 251 -2.24 -3.41 -22.41
CA THR A 251 -1.48 -4.33 -23.26
C THR A 251 -2.33 -5.52 -23.73
N VAL A 252 -3.10 -6.15 -22.84
CA VAL A 252 -3.99 -7.26 -23.21
C VAL A 252 -5.06 -6.80 -24.19
N MET A 253 -5.67 -5.64 -23.95
CA MET A 253 -6.70 -5.10 -24.85
C MET A 253 -6.15 -4.79 -26.25
N VAL A 254 -4.94 -4.21 -26.33
CA VAL A 254 -4.34 -3.87 -27.62
C VAL A 254 -3.80 -5.11 -28.35
N ARG A 255 -3.05 -5.97 -27.67
CA ARG A 255 -2.34 -7.09 -28.32
C ARG A 255 -3.18 -8.35 -28.50
N LYS A 256 -4.12 -8.64 -27.60
CA LYS A 256 -4.91 -9.87 -27.62
C LYS A 256 -6.32 -9.66 -28.13
N MET A 257 -6.92 -8.50 -27.83
CA MET A 257 -8.28 -8.15 -28.26
C MET A 257 -8.31 -7.20 -29.47
N ASN A 258 -7.15 -6.87 -30.04
CA ASN A 258 -6.98 -6.02 -31.22
C ASN A 258 -7.67 -4.64 -31.13
N PHE A 259 -7.81 -4.07 -29.93
CA PHE A 259 -8.27 -2.70 -29.77
C PHE A 259 -7.22 -1.70 -30.27
N ARG A 260 -7.68 -0.58 -30.85
CA ARG A 260 -6.78 0.50 -31.25
C ARG A 260 -6.28 1.25 -30.00
N PRO A 261 -4.96 1.49 -29.85
CA PRO A 261 -4.44 2.31 -28.77
C PRO A 261 -5.00 3.73 -28.92
N SER A 262 -5.84 4.13 -27.97
CA SER A 262 -6.50 5.45 -27.99
C SER A 262 -6.56 6.04 -26.59
N LYS A 263 -6.63 7.37 -26.51
CA LYS A 263 -6.84 8.07 -25.23
C LYS A 263 -8.16 7.67 -24.57
N ILE A 264 -9.17 7.32 -25.38
CA ILE A 264 -10.48 6.85 -24.91
C ILE A 264 -10.35 5.47 -24.27
N LEU A 265 -9.61 4.54 -24.88
CA LEU A 265 -9.36 3.23 -24.30
C LEU A 265 -8.67 3.37 -22.93
N ARG A 266 -7.61 4.18 -22.86
CA ARG A 266 -6.91 4.48 -21.61
C ARG A 266 -7.83 5.09 -20.56
N PHE A 267 -8.66 6.06 -20.95
CA PHE A 267 -9.66 6.67 -20.07
C PHE A 267 -10.62 5.62 -19.52
N VAL A 268 -11.25 4.82 -20.39
CA VAL A 268 -12.23 3.81 -19.98
C VAL A 268 -11.61 2.76 -19.06
N VAL A 269 -10.46 2.18 -19.44
CA VAL A 269 -9.78 1.14 -18.66
C VAL A 269 -9.48 1.62 -17.24
N ARG A 270 -8.90 2.81 -17.11
CA ARG A 270 -8.46 3.34 -15.81
C ARG A 270 -9.64 3.71 -14.93
N ASN A 271 -10.70 4.31 -15.50
CA ASN A 271 -11.93 4.60 -14.76
C ASN A 271 -12.67 3.31 -14.35
N VAL A 272 -12.75 2.31 -15.24
CA VAL A 272 -13.38 1.02 -14.92
C VAL A 272 -12.61 0.32 -13.79
N TYR A 273 -11.28 0.30 -13.84
CA TYR A 273 -10.48 -0.30 -12.77
C TYR A 273 -10.71 0.36 -11.40
N VAL A 274 -10.63 1.70 -11.33
CA VAL A 274 -10.93 2.44 -10.09
C VAL A 274 -12.40 2.21 -9.67
N GLY A 275 -13.32 2.14 -10.63
CA GLY A 275 -14.73 1.83 -10.41
C GLY A 275 -14.99 0.39 -9.96
N LEU A 276 -14.19 -0.60 -10.35
CA LEU A 276 -14.36 -1.99 -9.94
C LEU A 276 -13.97 -2.18 -8.46
N HIS A 277 -13.02 -1.41 -7.94
CA HIS A 277 -12.74 -1.36 -6.51
C HIS A 277 -13.96 -0.87 -5.69
N ARG A 278 -14.85 -0.06 -6.28
CA ARG A 278 -16.13 0.30 -5.66
C ARG A 278 -17.07 -0.91 -5.54
N SER A 279 -17.03 -1.83 -6.50
CA SER A 279 -17.94 -2.99 -6.57
C SER A 279 -17.44 -4.20 -5.79
N TRP A 280 -16.14 -4.32 -5.53
CA TRP A 280 -15.56 -5.41 -4.71
C TRP A 280 -15.98 -5.40 -3.23
N ARG A 281 -16.76 -4.39 -2.85
CA ARG A 281 -17.42 -4.25 -1.55
C ARG A 281 -18.47 -5.34 -1.28
N THR A 282 -19.15 -5.84 -2.30
CA THR A 282 -20.16 -6.90 -2.12
C THR A 282 -19.56 -8.20 -1.58
N PHE A 283 -18.25 -8.40 -1.74
CA PHE A 283 -17.54 -9.58 -1.22
C PHE A 283 -17.00 -9.36 0.20
N ASN A 284 -16.56 -8.14 0.54
CA ASN A 284 -16.02 -7.83 1.88
C ASN A 284 -17.08 -7.49 2.93
N ASP A 285 -18.25 -7.00 2.52
CA ASP A 285 -19.40 -6.88 3.43
C ASP A 285 -19.84 -8.27 3.94
N PHE A 286 -19.56 -9.35 3.19
CA PHE A 286 -19.73 -10.73 3.65
C PHE A 286 -18.77 -11.05 4.82
N ASN A 287 -17.48 -10.70 4.71
CA ASN A 287 -16.49 -10.94 5.78
C ASN A 287 -16.68 -10.03 7.01
N MET A 288 -17.18 -8.81 6.84
CA MET A 288 -17.47 -7.92 7.95
C MET A 288 -18.71 -8.36 8.74
N TYR A 289 -19.68 -9.00 8.06
CA TYR A 289 -20.88 -9.59 8.68
C TYR A 289 -20.51 -10.77 9.59
N TRP A 290 -19.58 -11.64 9.18
CA TRP A 290 -19.07 -12.74 10.02
C TRP A 290 -18.32 -12.26 11.28
N ARG A 291 -17.55 -11.15 11.18
CA ARG A 291 -16.86 -10.57 12.35
C ARG A 291 -17.80 -9.93 13.39
N THR A 292 -19.00 -9.53 12.98
CA THR A 292 -20.02 -9.00 13.89
C THR A 292 -20.88 -10.09 14.52
N GLU A 293 -21.08 -11.24 13.86
CA GLU A 293 -21.82 -12.38 14.45
C GLU A 293 -20.99 -13.18 15.46
N GLU A 294 -19.65 -13.18 15.38
CA GLU A 294 -18.79 -13.80 16.41
C GLU A 294 -18.68 -12.99 17.71
N ASN A 295 -19.21 -11.76 17.75
CA ASN A 295 -19.21 -10.89 18.93
C ASN A 295 -20.58 -10.78 19.62
N HIS A 296 -21.48 -11.74 19.37
CA HIS A 296 -22.76 -11.88 20.08
C HIS A 296 -22.90 -13.25 20.75
#